data_AF-D0GMF6-F1
#
_entry.id   AF-D0GMF6-F1
#
_cell.length_a   1.000
_cell.length_b   1.000
_cell.length_c   1.000
_cell.angle_alpha   90.00
_cell.angle_beta   90.00
_cell.angle_gamma   90.00
#
_symmetry.space_group_name_H-M   'P 1'
#
loop_
_entity.id
_entity.type
_entity.pdbx_description
1 polymer ?
#
loop_
_entity_poly.entity_id
_entity_poly.type
_entity_poly.pdbx_seq_one_letter_code
_entity_poly.pdbx_strand_id
1 'polypeptide(L)' 'MYYIGTKGATISKHWRIRHGAIDRDTSLAIPAILALKLENTGKNVDFASPWATGHSGDYDLDELFIWVDGIVR' A
#
# COMPACT_ATOMS: atom_id res chain seq x y z
N MET A 1 8.39 6.64 6.61
CA MET A 1 8.53 5.35 7.34
C MET A 1 8.89 5.46 8.83
N TYR A 2 9.13 6.66 9.37
CA TYR A 2 9.60 6.88 10.75
C TYR A 2 8.72 6.25 11.84
N TYR A 3 7.40 6.40 11.74
CA TYR A 3 6.43 5.96 12.76
C TYR A 3 6.17 4.44 12.82
N ILE A 4 6.61 3.69 11.81
CA ILE A 4 6.34 2.25 11.73
C ILE A 4 7.26 1.52 12.72
N GLY A 5 6.66 0.90 13.74
CA GLY A 5 7.37 0.23 14.84
C GLY A 5 7.73 1.15 16.02
N THR A 6 7.35 2.42 16.00
CA THR A 6 7.66 3.37 17.09
C THR A 6 6.70 3.19 18.27
N LYS A 7 7.26 3.04 19.48
CA LYS A 7 6.46 2.98 20.72
C LYS A 7 5.65 4.27 20.89
N GLY A 8 4.35 4.12 21.18
CA GLY A 8 3.43 5.25 21.38
C GLY A 8 2.79 5.80 20.10
N ALA A 9 3.21 5.33 18.91
CA ALA A 9 2.50 5.65 17.67
C ALA A 9 1.33 4.69 17.45
N THR A 10 0.15 5.24 17.17
CA THR A 10 -1.01 4.45 16.74
C THR A 10 -0.99 4.36 15.21
N ILE A 11 -0.85 3.15 14.69
CA ILE A 11 -0.72 2.89 13.25
C ILE A 11 -1.94 2.08 12.79
N SER A 12 -2.52 2.46 11.65
CA SER A 12 -3.63 1.70 11.03
C SER A 12 -3.27 0.22 10.88
N LYS A 13 -4.25 -0.65 11.09
CA LYS A 13 -4.11 -2.10 10.97
C LYS A 13 -4.07 -2.55 9.51
N HIS A 14 -4.80 -1.87 8.63
CA HIS A 14 -5.01 -2.27 7.23
C HIS A 14 -4.45 -1.20 6.28
N TRP A 15 -3.70 -1.64 5.28
CA TRP A 15 -3.04 -0.81 4.28
C TRP A 15 -3.25 -1.41 2.89
N ARG A 16 -3.69 -0.58 1.94
CA ARG A 16 -3.71 -0.91 0.50
C ARG A 16 -2.79 0.06 -0.21
N ILE A 17 -1.77 -0.46 -0.90
CA ILE A 17 -0.73 0.34 -1.56
C ILE A 17 -0.64 -0.10 -3.01
N ARG A 18 -0.61 0.88 -3.93
CA ARG A 18 -0.39 0.67 -5.35
C ARG A 18 0.70 1.62 -5.85
N HIS A 19 1.54 1.14 -6.75
CA HIS A 19 2.47 1.97 -7.53
C HIS A 19 2.52 1.38 -8.93
N GLY A 20 2.21 2.16 -9.96
CA GLY A 20 2.13 1.63 -11.32
C GLY A 20 3.45 1.03 -11.80
N ALA A 21 3.42 -0.09 -12.51
CA ALA A 21 4.63 -0.77 -12.97
C ALA A 21 5.46 0.06 -13.97
N ILE A 22 4.85 1.08 -14.59
CA ILE A 22 5.51 2.05 -15.46
C ILE A 22 5.50 3.48 -14.88
N ASP A 23 5.13 3.65 -13.62
CA ASP A 23 5.31 4.89 -12.88
C ASP A 23 6.81 5.04 -12.54
N ARG A 24 7.39 6.14 -13.04
CA ARG A 24 8.82 6.46 -12.98
C ARG A 24 9.13 7.64 -12.07
N ASP A 25 8.13 8.17 -11.37
CA ASP A 25 8.29 9.33 -10.50
C ASP A 25 9.11 8.96 -9.26
N THR A 26 9.19 7.67 -8.94
CA THR A 26 10.16 7.11 -8.01
C THR A 26 10.52 5.67 -8.34
N SER A 27 11.57 5.13 -7.70
CA SER A 27 11.94 3.72 -7.82
C SER A 27 10.86 2.82 -7.21
N LEU A 28 10.54 1.69 -7.86
CA LEU A 28 9.68 0.62 -7.31
C LEU A 28 10.12 0.14 -5.92
N ALA A 29 11.39 0.32 -5.56
CA ALA A 29 11.90 0.00 -4.23
C ALA A 29 11.25 0.85 -3.13
N ILE A 30 10.88 2.11 -3.38
CA ILE A 30 10.29 3.00 -2.38
C ILE A 30 8.94 2.46 -1.83
N PRO A 31 7.92 2.20 -2.66
CA PRO A 31 6.66 1.64 -2.18
C PRO A 31 6.82 0.20 -1.67
N ALA A 32 7.72 -0.60 -2.26
CA ALA A 32 8.00 -1.96 -1.79
C ALA A 32 8.61 -1.98 -0.38
N ILE A 33 9.59 -1.12 -0.09
CA ILE A 33 10.20 -1.02 1.26
C ILE A 33 9.16 -0.55 2.29
N LEU A 34 8.26 0.37 1.92
CA LEU A 34 7.15 0.76 2.78
C LEU A 34 6.23 -0.42 3.11
N ALA A 35 5.81 -1.17 2.08
CA ALA A 35 4.93 -2.33 2.21
C ALA A 35 5.58 -3.41 3.11
N LEU A 36 6.83 -3.76 2.83
CA LEU A 36 7.60 -4.74 3.60
C LEU A 36 7.82 -4.30 5.04
N LYS A 37 8.08 -3.01 5.30
CA LYS A 37 8.24 -2.51 6.67
C LYS A 37 6.93 -2.60 7.46
N LEU A 38 5.79 -2.31 6.83
CA LEU A 38 4.47 -2.47 7.44
C LEU A 38 4.19 -3.95 7.75
N GLU A 39 4.39 -4.84 6.78
CA GLU A 39 4.20 -6.29 6.94
C GLU A 39 5.09 -6.87 8.06
N ASN A 40 6.39 -6.54 8.05
CA ASN A 40 7.34 -6.97 9.09
C ASN A 40 7.02 -6.45 10.50
N THR A 41 6.12 -5.46 10.63
CA THR A 41 5.61 -4.97 11.93
C THR A 41 4.18 -5.44 12.23
N GLY A 42 3.72 -6.47 11.53
CA GLY A 42 2.45 -7.14 11.77
C GLY A 42 1.23 -6.38 11.25
N LYS A 43 1.39 -5.49 10.26
CA LYS A 43 0.25 -4.84 9.60
C LYS A 43 -0.26 -5.71 8.45
N ASN A 44 -1.57 -5.65 8.21
CA ASN A 44 -2.17 -6.26 7.03
C ASN A 44 -1.95 -5.32 5.85
N VAL A 45 -1.20 -5.78 4.85
CA VAL A 45 -0.78 -4.99 3.68
C VAL A 45 -1.20 -5.69 2.40
N ASP A 46 -2.03 -5.03 1.61
CA ASP A 46 -2.35 -5.38 0.23
C ASP A 46 -1.49 -4.49 -0.68
N PHE A 47 -0.40 -5.03 -1.22
CA PHE A 47 0.51 -4.32 -2.11
C PHE A 47 0.52 -4.95 -3.50
N ALA A 48 0.44 -4.11 -4.53
CA ALA A 48 0.63 -4.53 -5.92
C ALA A 48 1.30 -3.43 -6.74
N SER A 49 1.92 -3.86 -7.84
CA SER A 49 2.42 -2.97 -8.89
C SER A 49 1.60 -3.20 -10.17
N PRO A 50 0.53 -2.41 -10.42
CA PRO A 50 -0.37 -2.64 -11.53
C PRO A 50 0.33 -2.49 -12.89
N TRP A 51 0.16 -3.49 -13.75
CA TRP A 51 0.78 -3.51 -15.08
C TRP A 51 0.34 -2.30 -15.91
N ALA A 52 1.26 -1.78 -16.74
CA ALA A 52 1.01 -0.67 -17.68
C ALA A 52 0.37 0.59 -17.08
N THR A 53 0.42 0.74 -15.75
CA THR A 53 -0.11 1.90 -15.04
C THR A 53 1.00 2.90 -14.78
N GLY A 54 0.81 4.15 -15.20
CA GLY A 54 1.74 5.26 -14.97
C GLY A 54 1.44 6.00 -13.66
N HIS A 55 1.97 7.21 -13.52
CA HIS A 55 1.73 8.04 -12.32
C HIS A 55 0.28 8.49 -12.24
N SER A 56 -0.52 7.77 -11.45
CA SER A 56 -1.97 7.92 -11.37
C SER A 56 -2.54 7.28 -10.10
N GLY A 57 -3.82 7.54 -9.82
CA GLY A 57 -4.62 6.93 -8.75
C GLY A 57 -6.04 6.66 -9.23
N ASP A 58 -6.86 6.05 -8.37
CA ASP A 58 -8.30 5.78 -8.58
C ASP A 58 -8.64 5.00 -9.88
N TYR A 59 -7.67 4.31 -10.47
CA TYR A 59 -7.85 3.49 -11.67
C TYR A 59 -8.41 2.09 -11.37
N ASP A 60 -8.47 1.69 -10.08
CA ASP A 60 -8.90 0.36 -9.61
C ASP A 60 -9.97 0.45 -8.51
N LEU A 61 -10.98 1.33 -8.71
CA LEU A 61 -12.03 1.61 -7.72
C LEU A 61 -12.86 0.38 -7.34
N ASP A 62 -13.15 -0.50 -8.29
CA ASP A 62 -13.92 -1.72 -8.01
C ASP A 62 -13.13 -2.63 -7.06
N GLU A 63 -11.85 -2.88 -7.31
CA GLU A 63 -10.98 -3.65 -6.42
C GLU A 63 -10.73 -2.93 -5.08
N LEU A 64 -10.67 -1.60 -5.09
CA LEU A 64 -10.57 -0.80 -3.86
C LEU A 64 -11.81 -1.01 -2.99
N PHE A 65 -13.02 -0.91 -3.54
CA PHE A 65 -14.24 -1.08 -2.77
C PHE A 65 -14.45 -2.53 -2.32
N ILE A 66 -14.08 -3.52 -3.14
CA ILE A 66 -14.04 -4.92 -2.71
C ILE A 66 -13.11 -5.11 -1.50
N TRP A 67 -11.92 -4.48 -1.52
CA TRP A 67 -10.99 -4.52 -0.40
C TRP A 67 -11.55 -3.86 0.86
N VAL A 68 -12.18 -2.69 0.73
CA VAL A 68 -12.83 -2.01 1.87
C VAL A 68 -13.96 -2.86 2.44
N ASP A 69 -14.83 -3.40 1.58
CA ASP A 69 -15.93 -4.29 1.97
C ASP A 69 -15.42 -5.51 2.75
N GLY A 70 -14.28 -6.08 2.35
CA GLY A 70 -13.65 -7.19 3.05
C GLY A 70 -13.09 -6.87 4.44
N ILE A 71 -12.98 -5.58 4.80
CA ILE A 71 -12.50 -5.12 6.11
C ILE A 71 -13.65 -4.69 7.02
N VAL A 72 -14.67 -4.05 6.47
CA VAL A 72 -15.73 -3.41 7.26
C VAL A 72 -16.94 -4.29 7.51
N ARG A 73 -17.09 -5.39 6.76
CA ARG A 73 -18.19 -6.34 6.91
C ARG A 73 -17.93 -7.40 7.97
#